data_AF-A0A2H5Z740-F1
#
_entry.id   AF-A0A2H5Z740-F1
#
_cell.length_a   1.000
_cell.length_b   1.000
_cell.length_c   1.000
_cell.angle_alpha   90.00
_cell.angle_beta   90.00
_cell.angle_gamma   90.00
#
_symmetry.space_group_name_H-M   'P 1'
#
loop_
_entity.id
_entity.type
_entity.pdbx_description
1 polymer ?
#
loop_
_entity_poly.entity_id
_entity_poly.type
_entity_poly.pdbx_seq_one_letter_code
_entity_poly.pdbx_strand_id
1 'polypeptide(L)'
;MASSVEEFRRLLKLVEQHPELREELRRHVLTEELLQLPAAVHEQGTRLTRLEMAVAELVQAIRELTTTVQRHDARLEQVERELAELRNAVQELVATSKQHESRLARLEELSAEHNQRLARLEEIAARLEALLAEQNQRLTRLEEIAARQEALLAEHNQRLTRLEELSAQHAERLARLEEIAARQEERTAQLERSTQELRAAVAQLTEAVAQLVRKTAEHDRKLDRFSFLIGTYLERDAAQRIAHFFEAEGWSLLERPRTITVNGEFDVVARFARGDESVWVIIESKARIHPRDVEVFAAKLQKRSVQARLSAQGVQGTALAFMAGGNIERHVDDVCQRLGVGLIDLLGIAVHPRPVMLD
;
A
#
# COMPACT_ATOMS: atom_id res chain seq x y z
N MET A 1 177.59 -84.87 -76.14
CA MET A 1 176.59 -85.02 -75.05
C MET A 1 175.22 -85.53 -75.52
N ALA A 2 175.10 -86.19 -76.69
CA ALA A 2 174.03 -87.18 -76.94
C ALA A 2 174.23 -88.47 -76.07
N SER A 3 175.39 -88.57 -75.40
CA SER A 3 175.77 -89.62 -74.44
C SER A 3 175.25 -89.41 -73.01
N SER A 4 174.80 -88.20 -72.65
CA SER A 4 174.49 -87.86 -71.25
C SER A 4 173.13 -88.40 -70.78
N VAL A 5 172.24 -88.74 -71.71
CA VAL A 5 170.93 -89.36 -71.41
C VAL A 5 171.05 -90.87 -71.26
N GLU A 6 171.97 -91.51 -72.00
CA GLU A 6 172.23 -92.94 -71.86
C GLU A 6 172.90 -93.29 -70.54
N GLU A 7 173.80 -92.42 -70.04
CA GLU A 7 174.33 -92.54 -68.67
C GLU A 7 173.25 -92.39 -67.61
N PHE A 8 172.34 -91.42 -67.75
CA PHE A 8 171.22 -91.25 -66.82
C PHE A 8 170.24 -92.43 -66.87
N ARG A 9 169.98 -93.01 -68.05
CA ARG A 9 169.17 -94.24 -68.17
C ARG A 9 169.86 -95.47 -67.60
N ARG A 10 171.20 -95.58 -67.69
CA ARG A 10 171.95 -96.62 -66.99
C ARG A 10 171.83 -96.46 -65.48
N LEU A 11 171.93 -95.23 -64.98
CA LEU A 11 171.75 -94.93 -63.56
C LEU A 11 170.32 -95.26 -63.09
N LEU A 12 169.29 -94.94 -63.88
CA LEU A 12 167.91 -95.34 -63.60
C LEU A 12 167.71 -96.86 -63.61
N LYS A 13 168.31 -97.60 -64.56
CA LYS A 13 168.31 -99.08 -64.56
C LYS A 13 169.00 -99.67 -63.34
N LEU A 14 170.08 -99.04 -62.86
CA LEU A 14 170.80 -99.43 -61.64
C LEU A 14 169.96 -99.17 -60.37
N VAL A 15 169.28 -98.03 -60.32
CA VAL A 15 168.35 -97.65 -59.24
C VAL A 15 167.09 -98.53 -59.24
N GLU A 16 166.63 -99.00 -60.40
CA GLU A 16 165.54 -99.98 -60.50
C GLU A 16 165.94 -101.38 -60.03
N GLN A 17 167.20 -101.80 -60.24
CA GLN A 17 167.72 -103.13 -59.88
C GLN A 17 168.22 -103.23 -58.42
N HIS A 18 168.50 -102.10 -57.76
CA HIS A 18 168.99 -102.03 -56.38
C HIS A 18 168.01 -101.25 -55.47
N PRO A 19 167.28 -101.93 -54.56
CA PRO A 19 166.28 -101.30 -53.68
C PRO A 19 166.82 -100.14 -52.84
N GLU A 20 168.09 -100.23 -52.43
CA GLU A 20 168.75 -99.26 -51.55
C GLU A 20 168.98 -97.91 -52.24
N LEU A 21 169.39 -97.93 -53.52
CA LEU A 21 169.57 -96.72 -54.34
C LEU A 21 168.23 -96.06 -54.70
N ARG A 22 167.17 -96.86 -54.79
CA ARG A 22 165.80 -96.36 -55.04
C ARG A 22 165.28 -95.54 -53.87
N GLU A 23 165.54 -95.98 -52.64
CA GLU A 23 165.18 -95.23 -51.44
C GLU A 23 166.01 -93.94 -51.30
N GLU A 24 167.32 -93.97 -51.57
CA GLU A 24 168.16 -92.75 -51.58
C GLU A 24 167.71 -91.71 -52.62
N LEU A 25 167.47 -92.13 -53.87
CA LEU A 25 166.96 -91.24 -54.92
C LEU A 25 165.56 -90.72 -54.57
N ARG A 26 164.70 -91.56 -53.98
CA ARG A 26 163.37 -91.16 -53.49
C ARG A 26 163.50 -90.10 -52.39
N ARG A 27 164.42 -90.25 -51.46
CA ARG A 27 164.63 -89.32 -50.34
C ARG A 27 165.14 -87.94 -50.78
N HIS A 28 165.96 -87.89 -51.85
CA HIS A 28 166.50 -86.63 -52.40
C HIS A 28 165.57 -85.93 -53.40
N VAL A 29 164.85 -86.67 -54.24
CA VAL A 29 163.99 -86.09 -55.29
C VAL A 29 162.57 -85.85 -54.80
N LEU A 30 162.03 -86.75 -53.98
CA LEU A 30 160.72 -86.62 -53.35
C LEU A 30 160.92 -86.14 -51.91
N THR A 31 161.30 -84.87 -51.77
CA THR A 31 161.35 -84.19 -50.48
C THR A 31 160.00 -84.30 -49.77
N GLU A 32 160.03 -84.29 -48.44
CA GLU A 32 158.84 -84.50 -47.61
C GLU A 32 157.70 -83.51 -47.96
N GLU A 33 158.03 -82.29 -48.36
CA GLU A 33 157.09 -81.29 -48.89
C GLU A 33 156.40 -81.72 -50.20
N LEU A 34 157.13 -82.32 -51.15
CA LEU A 34 156.55 -82.82 -52.41
C LEU A 34 155.73 -84.09 -52.20
N LEU A 35 156.07 -84.92 -51.20
CA LEU A 35 155.29 -86.08 -50.79
C LEU A 35 154.00 -85.69 -50.06
N GLN A 36 154.00 -84.57 -49.34
CA GLN A 36 152.83 -84.02 -48.65
C GLN A 36 151.94 -83.16 -49.56
N LEU A 37 152.45 -82.67 -50.69
CA LEU A 37 151.71 -81.81 -51.62
C LEU A 37 150.38 -82.41 -52.09
N PRO A 38 150.26 -83.70 -52.46
CA PRO A 38 148.97 -84.30 -52.81
C PRO A 38 147.98 -84.27 -51.63
N ALA A 39 148.46 -84.45 -50.41
CA ALA A 39 147.64 -84.37 -49.21
C ALA A 39 147.20 -82.93 -48.92
N ALA A 40 148.10 -81.94 -49.07
CA ALA A 40 147.78 -80.52 -48.93
C ALA A 40 146.82 -80.02 -50.03
N VAL A 41 146.99 -80.47 -51.27
CA VAL A 41 146.08 -80.18 -52.39
C VAL A 41 144.72 -80.86 -52.16
N HIS A 42 144.69 -82.08 -51.63
CA HIS A 42 143.44 -82.74 -51.27
C HIS A 42 142.75 -82.00 -50.10
N GLU A 43 143.50 -81.58 -49.08
CA GLU A 43 142.98 -80.78 -47.97
C GLU A 43 142.42 -79.44 -48.48
N GLN A 44 143.13 -78.73 -49.35
CA GLN A 44 142.64 -77.52 -50.00
C GLN A 44 141.40 -77.79 -50.85
N GLY A 45 141.36 -78.89 -51.60
CA GLY A 45 140.18 -79.35 -52.35
C GLY A 45 138.99 -79.57 -51.43
N THR A 46 139.17 -80.25 -50.29
CA THR A 46 138.10 -80.44 -49.30
C THR A 46 137.65 -79.14 -48.66
N ARG A 47 138.56 -78.17 -48.40
CA ARG A 47 138.21 -76.83 -47.89
C ARG A 47 137.44 -76.03 -48.93
N LEU A 48 137.84 -76.10 -50.20
CA LEU A 48 137.12 -75.46 -51.31
C LEU A 48 135.71 -76.03 -51.45
N THR A 49 135.55 -77.36 -51.41
CA THR A 49 134.21 -77.98 -51.44
C THR A 49 133.35 -77.55 -50.25
N ARG A 50 133.92 -77.42 -49.04
CA ARG A 50 133.19 -76.90 -47.87
C ARG A 50 132.79 -75.43 -48.05
N LEU A 51 133.66 -74.60 -48.62
CA LEU A 51 133.35 -73.21 -48.91
C LEU A 51 132.27 -73.08 -49.98
N GLU A 52 132.33 -73.89 -51.04
CA GLU A 52 131.29 -73.95 -52.08
C GLU A 52 129.93 -74.33 -51.49
N MET A 53 129.91 -75.32 -50.58
CA MET A 53 128.71 -75.70 -49.85
C MET A 53 128.20 -74.55 -48.96
N ALA A 54 129.06 -73.91 -48.18
CA ALA A 54 128.67 -72.79 -47.32
C ALA A 54 128.16 -71.58 -48.12
N VAL A 55 128.77 -71.30 -49.29
CA VAL A 55 128.30 -70.25 -50.21
C VAL A 55 126.94 -70.64 -50.80
N ALA A 56 126.72 -71.90 -51.17
CA ALA A 56 125.43 -72.36 -51.66
C ALA A 56 124.34 -72.23 -50.57
N GLU A 57 124.65 -72.58 -49.32
CA GLU A 57 123.77 -72.38 -48.17
C GLU A 57 123.46 -70.90 -47.92
N LEU A 58 124.47 -70.02 -47.98
CA LEU A 58 124.27 -68.58 -47.86
C LEU A 58 123.41 -68.01 -48.99
N VAL A 59 123.63 -68.43 -50.24
CA VAL A 59 122.80 -68.04 -51.39
C VAL A 59 121.35 -68.46 -51.16
N GLN A 60 121.14 -69.66 -50.62
CA GLN A 60 119.80 -70.15 -50.29
C GLN A 60 119.15 -69.33 -49.15
N ALA A 61 119.89 -69.05 -48.08
CA ALA A 61 119.42 -68.19 -46.99
C ALA A 61 119.10 -66.76 -47.46
N ILE A 62 119.92 -66.20 -48.37
CA ILE A 62 119.66 -64.89 -48.98
C ILE A 62 118.38 -64.91 -49.82
N ARG A 63 118.14 -65.98 -50.59
CA ARG A 63 116.89 -66.14 -51.35
C ARG A 63 115.69 -66.21 -50.42
N GLU A 64 115.76 -67.02 -49.36
CA GLU A 64 114.70 -67.11 -48.35
C GLU A 64 114.45 -65.75 -47.69
N LEU A 65 115.50 -65.05 -47.27
CA LEU A 65 115.39 -63.70 -46.71
C LEU A 65 114.73 -62.74 -47.71
N THR A 66 115.12 -62.79 -48.98
CA THR A 66 114.54 -61.97 -50.05
C THR A 66 113.04 -62.22 -50.18
N THR A 67 112.59 -63.49 -50.14
CA THR A 67 111.16 -63.82 -50.15
C THR A 67 110.44 -63.32 -48.90
N THR A 68 111.07 -63.34 -47.72
CA THR A 68 110.47 -62.80 -46.49
C THR A 68 110.35 -61.29 -46.53
N VAL A 69 111.36 -60.58 -47.07
CA VAL A 69 111.33 -59.13 -47.27
C VAL A 69 110.20 -58.76 -48.22
N GLN A 70 110.09 -59.42 -49.38
CA GLN A 70 108.98 -59.21 -50.32
C GLN A 70 107.60 -59.44 -49.68
N ARG A 71 107.48 -60.46 -48.81
CA ARG A 71 106.24 -60.71 -48.07
C ARG A 71 105.96 -59.60 -47.05
N HIS A 72 106.97 -59.09 -46.37
CA HIS A 72 106.83 -57.97 -45.44
C HIS A 72 106.48 -56.67 -46.16
N ASP A 73 107.08 -56.38 -47.31
CA ASP A 73 106.75 -55.23 -48.14
C ASP A 73 105.28 -55.29 -48.59
N ALA A 74 104.81 -56.45 -49.07
CA ALA A 74 103.40 -56.63 -49.42
C ALA A 74 102.45 -56.44 -48.22
N ARG A 75 102.86 -56.86 -47.01
CA ARG A 75 102.10 -56.62 -45.77
C ARG A 75 102.13 -55.15 -45.35
N LEU A 76 103.25 -54.45 -45.52
CA LEU A 76 103.37 -53.03 -45.24
C LEU A 76 102.48 -52.23 -46.18
N GLU A 77 102.48 -52.54 -47.48
CA GLU A 77 101.58 -51.93 -48.46
C GLU A 77 100.10 -52.18 -48.14
N GLN A 78 99.76 -53.34 -47.58
CA GLN A 78 98.39 -53.62 -47.11
C GLN A 78 98.03 -52.79 -45.88
N VAL A 79 98.91 -52.73 -44.88
CA VAL A 79 98.71 -51.92 -43.67
C VAL A 79 98.60 -50.43 -44.01
N GLU A 80 99.41 -49.94 -44.95
CA GLU A 80 99.33 -48.55 -45.42
C GLU A 80 97.98 -48.24 -46.07
N ARG A 81 97.43 -49.17 -46.86
CA ARG A 81 96.09 -49.06 -47.43
C ARG A 81 95.00 -49.06 -46.36
N GLU A 82 95.05 -50.00 -45.42
CA GLU A 82 94.10 -50.07 -44.30
C GLU A 82 94.17 -48.80 -43.42
N LEU A 83 95.37 -48.27 -43.16
CA LEU A 83 95.56 -47.01 -42.45
C LEU A 83 95.00 -45.81 -43.22
N ALA A 84 95.11 -45.79 -44.55
CA ALA A 84 94.51 -44.75 -45.38
C ALA A 84 92.98 -44.81 -45.33
N GLU A 85 92.39 -46.00 -45.43
CA GLU A 85 90.95 -46.22 -45.30
C GLU A 85 90.43 -45.83 -43.92
N LEU A 86 91.12 -46.23 -42.85
CA LEU A 86 90.79 -45.84 -41.48
C LEU A 86 90.88 -44.32 -41.27
N ARG A 87 91.91 -43.66 -41.82
CA ARG A 87 92.02 -42.20 -41.76
C ARG A 87 90.83 -41.52 -42.43
N ASN A 88 90.40 -42.01 -43.60
CA ASN A 88 89.24 -41.47 -44.29
C ASN A 88 87.95 -41.70 -43.49
N ALA A 89 87.74 -42.91 -42.96
CA ALA A 89 86.59 -43.21 -42.12
C ALA A 89 86.53 -42.33 -40.85
N VAL A 90 87.69 -42.10 -40.21
CA VAL A 90 87.78 -41.19 -39.06
C VAL A 90 87.45 -39.74 -39.46
N GLN A 91 87.90 -39.27 -40.62
CA GLN A 91 87.55 -37.94 -41.12
C GLN A 91 86.05 -37.80 -41.39
N GLU A 92 85.41 -38.82 -41.97
CA GLU A 92 83.96 -38.86 -42.18
C GLU A 92 83.19 -38.87 -40.85
N LEU A 93 83.65 -39.66 -39.86
CA LEU A 93 83.06 -39.66 -38.51
C LEU A 93 83.18 -38.30 -37.82
N VAL A 94 84.33 -37.62 -37.96
CA VAL A 94 84.49 -36.25 -37.43
C VAL A 94 83.55 -35.26 -38.13
N ALA A 95 83.38 -35.38 -39.45
CA ALA A 95 82.46 -34.52 -40.20
C ALA A 95 81.00 -34.75 -39.78
N THR A 96 80.57 -36.01 -39.65
CA THR A 96 79.21 -36.34 -39.18
C THR A 96 79.00 -35.94 -37.72
N SER A 97 80.00 -36.09 -36.84
CA SER A 97 79.95 -35.60 -35.46
C SER A 97 79.69 -34.09 -35.40
N LYS A 98 80.43 -33.29 -36.19
CA LYS A 98 80.21 -31.83 -36.29
C LYS A 98 78.82 -31.49 -36.81
N GLN A 99 78.31 -32.27 -37.77
CA GLN A 99 76.95 -32.10 -38.26
C GLN A 99 75.92 -32.43 -37.16
N HIS A 100 76.15 -33.46 -36.35
CA HIS A 100 75.27 -33.78 -35.23
C HIS A 100 75.31 -32.73 -34.13
N GLU A 101 76.48 -32.21 -33.77
CA GLU A 101 76.62 -31.09 -32.81
C GLU A 101 75.85 -29.86 -33.27
N SER A 102 75.97 -29.47 -34.54
CA SER A 102 75.21 -28.33 -35.08
C SER A 102 73.69 -28.57 -35.09
N ARG A 103 73.24 -29.81 -35.35
CA ARG A 103 71.82 -30.18 -35.25
C ARG A 103 71.32 -30.15 -33.81
N LEU A 104 72.13 -30.61 -32.85
CA LEU A 104 71.78 -30.56 -31.43
C LEU A 104 71.66 -29.12 -30.94
N ALA A 105 72.62 -28.25 -31.27
CA ALA A 105 72.55 -26.84 -30.93
C ALA A 105 71.28 -26.16 -31.48
N ARG A 106 70.89 -26.48 -32.72
CA ARG A 106 69.64 -25.97 -33.30
C ARG A 106 68.38 -26.50 -32.59
N LEU A 107 68.39 -27.76 -32.15
CA LEU A 107 67.27 -28.33 -31.40
C LEU A 107 67.15 -27.72 -30.00
N GLU A 108 68.28 -27.44 -29.34
CA GLU A 108 68.32 -26.72 -28.06
C GLU A 108 67.75 -25.31 -28.19
N GLU A 109 68.13 -24.57 -29.24
CA GLU A 109 67.58 -23.24 -29.53
C GLU A 109 66.07 -23.28 -29.78
N LEU A 110 65.59 -24.21 -30.62
CA LEU A 110 64.15 -24.38 -30.86
C LEU A 110 63.39 -24.80 -29.59
N SER A 111 64.00 -25.64 -28.75
CA SER A 111 63.41 -26.03 -27.46
C SER A 111 63.31 -24.83 -26.52
N ALA A 112 64.34 -23.98 -26.45
CA ALA A 112 64.30 -22.76 -25.67
C ALA A 112 63.22 -21.79 -26.17
N GLU A 113 63.07 -21.63 -27.49
CA GLU A 113 62.01 -20.81 -28.08
C GLU A 113 60.61 -21.36 -27.75
N HIS A 114 60.41 -22.68 -27.87
CA HIS A 114 59.15 -23.32 -27.50
C HIS A 114 58.82 -23.13 -26.02
N ASN A 115 59.80 -23.26 -25.12
CA ASN A 115 59.60 -23.02 -23.69
C ASN A 115 59.19 -21.56 -23.41
N GLN A 116 59.78 -20.59 -24.10
CA GLN A 116 59.36 -19.18 -23.99
C GLN A 116 57.93 -18.97 -24.52
N ARG A 117 57.55 -19.62 -25.62
CA ARG A 117 56.18 -19.55 -26.15
C ARG A 117 55.17 -20.18 -25.19
N LEU A 118 55.51 -21.32 -24.57
CA LEU A 118 54.66 -21.97 -23.56
C LEU A 118 54.46 -21.06 -22.35
N ALA A 119 55.53 -20.46 -21.80
CA ALA A 119 55.41 -19.53 -20.68
C ALA A 119 54.50 -18.33 -20.99
N ARG A 120 54.57 -17.79 -22.22
CA ARG A 120 53.66 -16.71 -22.67
C ARG A 120 52.21 -17.18 -22.77
N LEU A 121 51.98 -18.40 -23.24
CA LEU A 121 50.62 -18.96 -23.32
C LEU A 121 50.03 -19.21 -21.93
N GLU A 122 50.83 -19.67 -20.98
CA GLU A 122 50.42 -19.83 -19.58
C GLU A 122 50.04 -18.47 -18.95
N GLU A 123 50.83 -17.42 -19.21
CA GLU A 123 50.50 -16.07 -18.73
C GLU A 123 49.19 -15.54 -19.35
N ILE A 124 48.98 -15.76 -20.64
CA ILE A 124 47.72 -15.38 -21.31
C ILE A 124 46.55 -16.17 -20.75
N ALA A 125 46.70 -17.48 -20.52
CA ALA A 125 45.67 -18.33 -19.95
C ALA A 125 45.27 -17.83 -18.55
N ALA A 126 46.25 -17.56 -17.68
CA ALA A 126 46.01 -17.02 -16.34
C ALA A 126 45.28 -15.67 -16.38
N ARG A 127 45.63 -14.78 -17.32
CA ARG A 127 44.91 -13.50 -17.52
C ARG A 127 43.46 -13.70 -17.96
N LEU A 128 43.21 -14.65 -18.88
CA LEU A 128 41.87 -14.96 -19.33
C LEU A 128 41.01 -15.56 -18.22
N GLU A 129 41.57 -16.45 -17.39
CA GLU A 129 40.89 -16.99 -16.22
C GLU A 129 40.50 -15.88 -15.21
N ALA A 130 41.41 -14.94 -14.95
CA ALA A 130 41.13 -13.80 -14.08
C ALA A 130 40.01 -12.90 -14.64
N LEU A 131 40.03 -12.61 -15.94
CA LEU A 131 38.97 -11.84 -16.60
C LEU A 131 37.62 -12.57 -16.57
N LEU A 132 37.60 -13.89 -16.78
CA LEU A 132 36.39 -14.70 -16.68
C LEU A 132 35.83 -14.69 -15.24
N ALA A 133 36.69 -14.79 -14.24
CA ALA A 133 36.28 -14.70 -12.84
C ALA A 133 35.66 -13.33 -12.52
N GLU A 134 36.27 -12.24 -13.00
CA GLU A 134 35.71 -10.89 -12.82
C GLU A 134 34.35 -10.73 -13.52
N GLN A 135 34.23 -11.24 -14.75
CA GLN A 135 32.97 -11.18 -15.49
C GLN A 135 31.87 -12.00 -14.82
N ASN A 136 32.18 -13.18 -14.28
CA ASN A 136 31.22 -13.97 -13.51
C ASN A 136 30.75 -13.21 -12.27
N GLN A 137 31.65 -12.54 -11.53
CA GLN A 137 31.24 -11.70 -10.40
C GLN A 137 30.34 -10.53 -10.83
N ARG A 138 30.62 -9.91 -11.98
CA ARG A 138 29.76 -8.85 -12.54
C ARG A 138 28.38 -9.38 -12.92
N LEU A 139 28.30 -10.57 -13.54
CA LEU A 139 27.04 -11.23 -13.87
C LEU A 139 26.22 -11.53 -12.61
N THR A 140 26.83 -12.10 -11.57
CA THR A 140 26.14 -12.35 -10.29
C THR A 140 25.58 -11.06 -9.68
N ARG A 141 26.34 -9.95 -9.71
CA ARG A 141 25.84 -8.65 -9.22
C ARG A 141 24.67 -8.13 -10.05
N LEU A 142 24.69 -8.31 -11.37
CA LEU A 142 23.59 -7.91 -12.24
C LEU A 142 22.34 -8.76 -11.99
N GLU A 143 22.49 -10.07 -11.77
CA GLU A 143 21.40 -10.97 -11.38
C GLU A 143 20.77 -10.54 -10.05
N GLU A 144 21.58 -10.19 -9.04
CA GLU A 144 21.07 -9.65 -7.77
C GLU A 144 20.32 -8.33 -7.93
N ILE A 145 20.82 -7.42 -8.77
CA ILE A 145 20.14 -6.15 -9.07
C ILE A 145 18.81 -6.41 -9.78
N ALA A 146 18.79 -7.31 -10.77
CA ALA A 146 17.57 -7.68 -11.49
C ALA A 146 16.52 -8.28 -10.54
N ALA A 147 16.92 -9.21 -9.66
CA ALA A 147 16.02 -9.79 -8.66
C ALA A 147 15.44 -8.74 -7.70
N ARG A 148 16.25 -7.76 -7.27
CA ARG A 148 15.77 -6.64 -6.45
C ARG A 148 14.78 -5.75 -7.21
N GLN A 149 15.03 -5.49 -8.49
CA GLN A 149 14.11 -4.70 -9.33
C GLN A 149 12.78 -5.42 -9.54
N GLU A 150 12.80 -6.72 -9.79
CA GLU A 150 11.58 -7.54 -9.89
C GLU A 150 10.75 -7.50 -8.60
N ALA A 151 11.40 -7.62 -7.45
CA ALA A 151 10.72 -7.53 -6.15
C ALA A 151 10.07 -6.15 -5.92
N LEU A 152 10.79 -5.07 -6.26
CA LEU A 152 10.24 -3.71 -6.16
C LEU A 152 9.07 -3.49 -7.12
N LEU A 153 9.16 -3.99 -8.36
CA LEU A 153 8.05 -3.92 -9.32
C LEU A 153 6.82 -4.67 -8.83
N ALA A 154 7.00 -5.85 -8.22
CA ALA A 154 5.90 -6.60 -7.62
C ALA A 154 5.24 -5.83 -6.47
N GLU A 155 6.03 -5.19 -5.60
CA GLU A 155 5.51 -4.35 -4.52
C GLU A 155 4.75 -3.12 -5.06
N HIS A 156 5.29 -2.44 -6.08
CA HIS A 156 4.63 -1.33 -6.73
C HIS A 156 3.29 -1.73 -7.36
N ASN A 157 3.23 -2.89 -8.02
CA ASN A 157 1.98 -3.41 -8.58
C ASN A 157 0.94 -3.67 -7.49
N GLN A 158 1.33 -4.28 -6.36
CA GLN A 158 0.42 -4.48 -5.22
C GLN A 158 -0.11 -3.15 -4.65
N ARG A 159 0.76 -2.13 -4.55
CA ARG A 159 0.35 -0.79 -4.11
C ARG A 159 -0.62 -0.14 -5.10
N LEU A 160 -0.39 -0.30 -6.40
CA LEU A 160 -1.30 0.21 -7.45
C LEU A 160 -2.67 -0.46 -7.35
N THR A 161 -2.74 -1.78 -7.26
CA THR A 161 -4.02 -2.50 -7.07
C THR A 161 -4.76 -2.00 -5.83
N ARG A 162 -4.07 -1.79 -4.71
CA ARG A 162 -4.69 -1.26 -3.49
C ARG A 162 -5.21 0.17 -3.66
N LEU A 163 -4.50 1.02 -4.43
CA LEU A 163 -4.97 2.37 -4.73
C LEU A 163 -6.20 2.36 -5.64
N GLU A 164 -6.25 1.45 -6.62
CA GLU A 164 -7.42 1.25 -7.48
C GLU A 164 -8.64 0.82 -6.67
N GLU A 165 -8.48 -0.15 -5.76
CA GLU A 165 -9.53 -0.58 -4.84
C GLU A 165 -10.05 0.56 -3.94
N LEU A 166 -9.14 1.34 -3.34
CA LEU A 166 -9.52 2.50 -2.53
C LEU A 166 -10.24 3.56 -3.36
N SER A 167 -9.78 3.82 -4.58
CA SER A 167 -10.42 4.75 -5.51
C SER A 167 -11.85 4.31 -5.84
N ALA A 168 -12.06 3.02 -6.13
CA ALA A 168 -13.38 2.46 -6.37
C ALA A 168 -14.30 2.59 -5.15
N GLN A 169 -13.79 2.31 -3.94
CA GLN A 169 -14.55 2.50 -2.69
C GLN A 169 -14.92 3.96 -2.45
N HIS A 170 -14.01 4.90 -2.75
CA HIS A 170 -14.28 6.33 -2.65
C HIS A 170 -15.34 6.78 -3.65
N ALA A 171 -15.28 6.31 -4.90
CA ALA A 171 -16.30 6.58 -5.91
C ALA A 171 -17.68 6.08 -5.47
N GLU A 172 -17.77 4.87 -4.91
CA GLU A 172 -19.03 4.33 -4.38
C GLU A 172 -19.56 5.17 -3.20
N ARG A 173 -18.68 5.58 -2.28
CA ARG A 173 -19.06 6.46 -1.15
C ARG A 173 -19.56 7.81 -1.63
N LEU A 174 -18.94 8.40 -2.64
CA LEU A 174 -19.39 9.67 -3.22
C LEU A 174 -20.78 9.52 -3.85
N ALA A 175 -21.00 8.48 -4.65
CA ALA A 175 -22.31 8.21 -5.25
C ALA A 175 -23.41 8.04 -4.18
N ARG A 176 -23.11 7.35 -3.07
CA ARG A 176 -24.05 7.23 -1.93
C ARG A 176 -24.33 8.57 -1.25
N LEU A 177 -23.31 9.42 -1.09
CA LEU A 177 -23.48 10.75 -0.49
C LEU A 177 -24.32 11.67 -1.40
N GLU A 178 -24.11 11.61 -2.71
CA GLU A 178 -24.92 12.33 -3.70
C GLU A 178 -26.39 11.89 -3.64
N GLU A 179 -26.66 10.59 -3.54
CA GLU A 179 -28.03 10.08 -3.38
C GLU A 179 -28.68 10.56 -2.07
N ILE A 180 -27.94 10.52 -0.96
CA ILE A 180 -28.43 11.02 0.34
C ILE A 180 -28.71 12.53 0.26
N ALA A 181 -27.83 13.31 -0.38
CA ALA A 181 -28.00 14.74 -0.55
C ALA A 181 -29.26 15.05 -1.37
N ALA A 182 -29.47 14.38 -2.51
CA ALA A 182 -30.66 14.54 -3.33
C ALA A 182 -31.96 14.22 -2.54
N ARG A 183 -31.96 13.13 -1.76
CA ARG A 183 -33.11 12.79 -0.89
C ARG A 183 -33.36 13.83 0.20
N GLN A 184 -32.31 14.45 0.74
CA GLN A 184 -32.45 15.51 1.73
C GLN A 184 -33.01 16.78 1.09
N GLU A 185 -32.55 17.16 -0.10
CA GLU A 185 -33.10 18.28 -0.85
C GLU A 185 -34.60 18.10 -1.11
N GLU A 186 -35.02 16.92 -1.54
CA GLU A 186 -36.44 16.60 -1.75
C GLU A 186 -37.26 16.73 -0.45
N ARG A 187 -36.75 16.19 0.67
CA ARG A 187 -37.40 16.32 1.99
C ARG A 187 -37.49 17.76 2.43
N THR A 188 -36.45 18.56 2.23
CA THR A 188 -36.48 20.00 2.57
C THR A 188 -37.52 20.74 1.75
N ALA A 189 -37.60 20.48 0.43
CA ALA A 189 -38.61 21.08 -0.43
C ALA A 189 -40.03 20.66 -0.02
N GLN A 190 -40.24 19.40 0.39
CA GLN A 190 -41.54 18.93 0.88
C GLN A 190 -41.93 19.60 2.20
N LEU A 191 -40.98 19.73 3.15
CA LEU A 191 -41.21 20.43 4.40
C LEU A 191 -41.54 21.91 4.17
N GLU A 192 -40.82 22.58 3.27
CA GLU A 192 -41.11 23.96 2.90
C GLU A 192 -42.54 24.12 2.37
N ARG A 193 -42.98 23.25 1.46
CA ARG A 193 -44.38 23.24 0.97
C ARG A 193 -45.39 23.04 2.11
N SER A 194 -45.17 22.04 2.96
CA SER A 194 -46.07 21.78 4.11
C SER A 194 -46.12 22.96 5.08
N THR A 195 -44.99 23.62 5.34
CA THR A 195 -44.98 24.82 6.18
C THR A 195 -45.72 26.00 5.56
N GLN A 196 -45.68 26.17 4.22
CA GLN A 196 -46.46 27.18 3.52
C GLN A 196 -47.97 26.88 3.59
N GLU A 197 -48.36 25.63 3.38
CA GLU A 197 -49.76 25.18 3.52
C GLU A 197 -50.28 25.40 4.94
N LEU A 198 -49.51 25.02 5.96
CA LEU A 198 -49.87 25.25 7.37
C LEU A 198 -49.99 26.75 7.68
N ARG A 199 -49.08 27.59 7.18
CA ARG A 199 -49.18 29.05 7.35
C ARG A 199 -50.46 29.61 6.71
N ALA A 200 -50.81 29.14 5.52
CA ALA A 200 -52.04 29.56 4.84
C ALA A 200 -53.29 29.11 5.64
N ALA A 201 -53.31 27.87 6.13
CA ALA A 201 -54.39 27.35 6.96
C ALA A 201 -54.54 28.14 8.28
N VAL A 202 -53.43 28.45 8.95
CA VAL A 202 -53.42 29.28 10.17
C VAL A 202 -53.97 30.69 9.88
N ALA A 203 -53.59 31.30 8.76
CA ALA A 203 -54.12 32.61 8.36
C ALA A 203 -55.64 32.57 8.14
N GLN A 204 -56.14 31.55 7.45
CA GLN A 204 -57.59 31.36 7.23
C GLN A 204 -58.34 31.15 8.54
N LEU A 205 -57.81 30.31 9.45
CA LEU A 205 -58.41 30.09 10.76
C LEU A 205 -58.41 31.36 11.61
N THR A 206 -57.34 32.16 11.53
CA THR A 206 -57.25 33.44 12.24
C THR A 206 -58.34 34.40 11.77
N GLU A 207 -58.58 34.50 10.46
CA GLU A 207 -59.65 35.32 9.90
C GLU A 207 -61.05 34.77 10.30
N ALA A 208 -61.26 33.46 10.24
CA ALA A 208 -62.51 32.84 10.65
C ALA A 208 -62.82 33.11 12.13
N VAL A 209 -61.82 33.01 13.02
CA VAL A 209 -61.95 33.36 14.43
C VAL A 209 -62.27 34.84 14.60
N ALA A 210 -61.59 35.74 13.89
CA ALA A 210 -61.88 37.18 13.94
C ALA A 210 -63.33 37.49 13.51
N GLN A 211 -63.84 36.81 12.48
CA GLN A 211 -65.23 36.94 12.05
C GLN A 211 -66.23 36.42 13.09
N LEU A 212 -65.94 35.29 13.73
CA LEU A 212 -66.76 34.77 14.83
C LEU A 212 -66.79 35.75 15.99
N VAL A 213 -65.65 36.29 16.41
CA VAL A 213 -65.58 37.32 17.47
C VAL A 213 -66.44 38.53 17.13
N ARG A 214 -66.40 39.03 15.88
CA ARG A 214 -67.28 40.14 15.43
C ARG A 214 -68.75 39.76 15.51
N LYS A 215 -69.14 38.57 15.02
CA LYS A 215 -70.53 38.09 15.09
C LYS A 215 -71.03 37.94 16.52
N THR A 216 -70.20 37.42 17.42
CA THR A 216 -70.54 37.33 18.85
C THR A 216 -70.79 38.72 19.44
N ALA A 217 -69.92 39.69 19.18
CA ALA A 217 -70.12 41.07 19.64
C ALA A 217 -71.40 41.71 19.06
N GLU A 218 -71.79 41.38 17.82
CA GLU A 218 -73.07 41.81 17.25
C GLU A 218 -74.27 41.14 17.91
N HIS A 219 -74.18 39.83 18.22
CA HIS A 219 -75.21 39.11 18.95
C HIS A 219 -75.39 39.67 20.37
N ASP A 220 -74.30 39.96 21.08
CA ASP A 220 -74.35 40.58 22.41
C ASP A 220 -75.09 41.92 22.36
N ARG A 221 -74.75 42.80 21.41
CA ARG A 221 -75.48 44.08 21.20
C ARG A 221 -76.97 43.89 20.89
N LYS A 222 -77.32 42.85 20.13
CA LYS A 222 -78.73 42.53 19.84
C LYS A 222 -79.45 42.04 21.09
N LEU A 223 -78.81 41.17 21.88
CA LEU A 223 -79.34 40.67 23.14
C LEU A 223 -79.53 41.80 24.16
N ASP A 224 -78.56 42.71 24.30
CA ASP A 224 -78.69 43.90 25.15
C ASP A 224 -79.91 44.76 24.77
N ARG A 225 -80.11 44.95 23.45
CA ARG A 225 -81.29 45.68 22.94
C ARG A 225 -82.60 44.95 23.25
N PHE A 226 -82.64 43.62 23.08
CA PHE A 226 -83.81 42.82 23.45
C PHE A 226 -84.10 42.91 24.95
N SER A 227 -83.08 42.78 25.81
CA SER A 227 -83.21 42.94 27.25
C SER A 227 -83.75 44.32 27.63
N PHE A 228 -83.25 45.38 26.99
CA PHE A 228 -83.77 46.73 27.19
C PHE A 228 -85.25 46.85 26.81
N LEU A 229 -85.65 46.35 25.63
CA LEU A 229 -87.04 46.40 25.19
C LEU A 229 -87.98 45.61 26.12
N ILE A 230 -87.56 44.43 26.58
CA ILE A 230 -88.33 43.63 27.55
C ILE A 230 -88.49 44.41 28.86
N GLY A 231 -87.44 45.03 29.38
CA GLY A 231 -87.50 45.89 30.55
C GLY A 231 -88.56 46.99 30.39
N THR A 232 -88.47 47.78 29.32
CA THR A 232 -89.43 48.86 29.06
C THR A 232 -90.89 48.38 28.91
N TYR A 233 -91.09 47.18 28.35
CA TYR A 233 -92.42 46.59 28.23
C TYR A 233 -92.98 46.21 29.61
N LEU A 234 -92.19 45.53 30.44
CA LEU A 234 -92.58 45.13 31.79
C LEU A 234 -92.91 46.34 32.67
N GLU A 235 -92.10 47.40 32.59
CA GLU A 235 -92.35 48.66 33.29
C GLU A 235 -93.71 49.26 32.89
N ARG A 236 -93.97 49.37 31.59
CA ARG A 236 -95.22 49.92 31.07
C ARG A 236 -96.43 49.08 31.46
N ASP A 237 -96.30 47.76 31.34
CA ASP A 237 -97.33 46.78 31.66
C ASP A 237 -97.68 46.81 33.16
N ALA A 238 -96.68 46.91 34.03
CA ALA A 238 -96.87 47.12 35.46
C ALA A 238 -97.59 48.44 35.78
N ALA A 239 -97.20 49.54 35.13
CA ALA A 239 -97.86 50.84 35.30
C ALA A 239 -99.32 50.83 34.86
N GLN A 240 -99.64 50.17 33.73
CA GLN A 240 -101.00 50.06 33.23
C GLN A 240 -101.89 49.21 34.14
N ARG A 241 -101.39 48.05 34.59
CA ARG A 241 -102.13 47.18 35.51
C ARG A 241 -102.46 47.89 36.81
N ILE A 242 -101.49 48.56 37.43
CA ILE A 242 -101.73 49.19 38.73
C ILE A 242 -102.74 50.33 38.64
N ALA A 243 -102.67 51.13 37.55
CA ALA A 243 -103.63 52.20 37.32
C ALA A 243 -105.05 51.64 37.17
N HIS A 244 -105.20 50.58 36.37
CA HIS A 244 -106.49 49.92 36.19
C HIS A 244 -107.09 49.40 37.51
N PHE A 245 -106.28 48.72 38.34
CA PHE A 245 -106.77 48.18 39.61
C PHE A 245 -107.13 49.27 40.62
N PHE A 246 -106.31 50.32 40.75
CA PHE A 246 -106.59 51.42 41.67
C PHE A 246 -107.81 52.24 41.23
N GLU A 247 -107.97 52.49 39.94
CA GLU A 247 -109.17 53.17 39.39
C GLU A 247 -110.45 52.35 39.64
N ALA A 248 -110.39 51.02 39.49
CA ALA A 248 -111.51 50.13 39.81
C ALA A 248 -111.89 50.18 41.31
N GLU A 249 -110.94 50.46 42.20
CA GLU A 249 -111.16 50.65 43.64
C GLU A 249 -111.55 52.10 44.02
N GLY A 250 -111.80 52.96 43.04
CA GLY A 250 -112.25 54.35 43.23
C GLY A 250 -111.14 55.36 43.48
N TRP A 251 -109.88 54.98 43.25
CA TRP A 251 -108.75 55.92 43.31
C TRP A 251 -108.54 56.61 41.98
N SER A 252 -108.34 57.92 42.01
CA SER A 252 -107.99 58.72 40.83
C SER A 252 -106.49 58.92 40.75
N LEU A 253 -105.90 58.64 39.59
CA LEU A 253 -104.50 58.91 39.32
C LEU A 253 -104.28 60.43 39.27
N LEU A 254 -103.50 60.98 40.20
CA LEU A 254 -103.24 62.42 40.30
C LEU A 254 -102.19 62.88 39.28
N GLU A 255 -101.19 62.04 39.01
CA GLU A 255 -100.09 62.34 38.11
C GLU A 255 -99.74 61.14 37.24
N ARG A 256 -99.21 61.40 36.04
CA ARG A 256 -98.70 60.32 35.19
C ARG A 256 -97.61 59.54 35.93
N PRO A 257 -97.62 58.19 35.89
CA PRO A 257 -96.58 57.40 36.51
C PRO A 257 -95.21 57.81 35.96
N ARG A 258 -94.24 58.00 36.84
CA ARG A 258 -92.88 58.38 36.48
C ARG A 258 -91.94 57.28 36.91
N THR A 259 -90.95 57.00 36.09
CA THR A 259 -89.79 56.21 36.50
C THR A 259 -88.87 57.13 37.30
N ILE A 260 -88.55 56.76 38.53
CA ILE A 260 -87.63 57.53 39.37
C ILE A 260 -86.23 56.94 39.17
N THR A 261 -85.42 57.59 38.33
CA THR A 261 -84.07 57.13 38.01
C THR A 261 -83.10 57.56 39.11
N VAL A 262 -83.02 56.74 40.14
CA VAL A 262 -82.14 56.90 41.28
C VAL A 262 -81.44 55.57 41.43
N ASN A 263 -80.22 55.39 40.88
CA ASN A 263 -79.50 54.10 40.86
C ASN A 263 -80.35 52.87 40.47
N GLY A 264 -81.30 53.02 39.53
CA GLY A 264 -82.16 51.93 39.06
C GLY A 264 -83.16 51.41 40.09
N GLU A 265 -83.65 52.26 41.01
CA GLU A 265 -84.34 51.76 42.17
C GLU A 265 -85.85 51.50 42.00
N PHE A 266 -86.64 52.19 41.18
CA PHE A 266 -88.06 51.82 41.03
C PHE A 266 -88.58 52.01 39.61
N ASP A 267 -89.19 50.96 39.08
CA ASP A 267 -89.64 50.84 37.70
C ASP A 267 -90.82 51.75 37.41
N VAL A 268 -91.75 51.87 38.37
CA VAL A 268 -92.92 52.75 38.27
C VAL A 268 -93.19 53.39 39.62
N VAL A 269 -93.37 54.71 39.63
CA VAL A 269 -93.87 55.45 40.81
C VAL A 269 -95.06 56.29 40.38
N ALA A 270 -96.20 56.11 41.04
CA ALA A 270 -97.46 56.78 40.72
C ALA A 270 -98.14 57.31 41.98
N ARG A 271 -98.92 58.38 41.86
CA ARG A 271 -99.67 58.98 42.96
C ARG A 271 -101.16 58.86 42.70
N PHE A 272 -101.88 58.30 43.67
CA PHE A 272 -103.31 58.08 43.61
C PHE A 272 -104.01 58.84 44.74
N ALA A 273 -105.24 59.29 44.52
CA ALA A 273 -106.07 59.90 45.56
C ALA A 273 -107.51 59.41 45.55
N ARG A 274 -108.13 59.39 46.72
CA ARG A 274 -109.52 59.00 46.92
C ARG A 274 -110.11 59.87 48.01
N GLY A 275 -110.96 60.84 47.63
CA GLY A 275 -111.39 61.90 48.55
C GLY A 275 -110.22 62.76 48.99
N ASP A 276 -110.03 62.91 50.30
CA ASP A 276 -108.91 63.66 50.91
C ASP A 276 -107.64 62.80 51.15
N GLU A 277 -107.71 61.49 50.87
CA GLU A 277 -106.57 60.58 51.03
C GLU A 277 -105.72 60.55 49.75
N SER A 278 -104.38 60.61 49.89
CA SER A 278 -103.46 60.38 48.77
C SER A 278 -102.37 59.38 49.15
N VAL A 279 -102.07 58.45 48.25
CA VAL A 279 -101.05 57.41 48.43
C VAL A 279 -100.10 57.37 47.25
N TRP A 280 -98.83 57.10 47.54
CA TRP A 280 -97.82 56.77 46.54
C TRP A 280 -97.82 55.27 46.29
N VAL A 281 -97.66 54.86 45.04
CA VAL A 281 -97.53 53.48 44.63
C VAL A 281 -96.19 53.31 43.95
N ILE A 282 -95.34 52.44 44.51
CA ILE A 282 -93.99 52.18 44.04
C ILE A 282 -93.93 50.75 43.55
N ILE A 283 -93.49 50.53 42.32
CA ILE A 283 -93.48 49.23 41.68
C ILE A 283 -92.08 48.87 41.20
N GLU A 284 -91.67 47.63 41.45
CA GLU A 284 -90.53 47.00 40.76
C GLU A 284 -91.06 45.83 39.90
N SER A 285 -90.66 45.79 38.63
CA SER A 285 -91.17 44.87 37.62
C SER A 285 -90.10 43.86 37.21
N LYS A 286 -90.48 42.58 37.15
CA LYS A 286 -89.58 41.51 36.69
C LYS A 286 -90.32 40.50 35.84
N ALA A 287 -89.66 39.99 34.79
CA ALA A 287 -90.22 38.92 33.95
C ALA A 287 -90.56 37.69 34.80
N ARG A 288 -89.69 37.38 35.77
CA ARG A 288 -89.88 36.33 36.78
C ARG A 288 -89.50 36.89 38.15
N ILE A 289 -90.34 36.64 39.14
CA ILE A 289 -90.13 37.04 40.53
C ILE A 289 -89.78 35.81 41.35
N HIS A 290 -88.65 35.90 42.06
CA HIS A 290 -88.21 34.95 43.07
C HIS A 290 -88.46 35.50 44.48
N PRO A 291 -88.56 34.67 45.53
CA PRO A 291 -88.75 35.14 46.91
C PRO A 291 -87.69 36.15 47.37
N ARG A 292 -86.43 35.95 46.94
CA ARG A 292 -85.32 36.86 47.22
C ARG A 292 -85.51 38.25 46.61
N ASP A 293 -86.20 38.36 45.48
CA ASP A 293 -86.48 39.66 44.85
C ASP A 293 -87.35 40.52 45.75
N VAL A 294 -88.35 39.91 46.41
CA VAL A 294 -89.23 40.58 47.38
C VAL A 294 -88.41 41.10 48.56
N GLU A 295 -87.51 40.27 49.09
CA GLU A 295 -86.66 40.62 50.22
C GLU A 295 -85.72 41.78 49.89
N VAL A 296 -85.08 41.75 48.71
CA VAL A 296 -84.20 42.81 48.24
C VAL A 296 -84.97 44.10 48.03
N PHE A 297 -86.15 44.03 47.41
CA PHE A 297 -87.01 45.18 47.17
C PHE A 297 -87.52 45.82 48.47
N ALA A 298 -88.00 45.00 49.42
CA ALA A 298 -88.44 45.48 50.73
C ALA A 298 -87.29 46.12 51.52
N ALA A 299 -86.13 45.46 51.58
CA ALA A 299 -84.96 46.00 52.28
C ALA A 299 -84.47 47.32 51.67
N LYS A 300 -84.57 47.46 50.34
CA LYS A 300 -84.22 48.66 49.58
C LYS A 300 -85.13 49.84 49.93
N LEU A 301 -86.45 49.63 50.05
CA LEU A 301 -87.40 50.67 50.49
C LEU A 301 -87.14 51.19 51.92
N GLN A 302 -86.49 50.39 52.77
CA GLN A 302 -86.13 50.80 54.14
C GLN A 302 -84.80 51.54 54.25
N LYS A 303 -84.00 51.62 53.18
CA LYS A 303 -82.72 52.32 53.23
C LYS A 303 -82.94 53.83 53.31
N ARG A 304 -82.36 54.48 54.32
CA ARG A 304 -82.44 55.94 54.50
C ARG A 304 -81.99 56.73 53.27
N SER A 305 -80.98 56.26 52.54
CA SER A 305 -80.52 56.90 51.30
C SER A 305 -81.57 56.87 50.18
N VAL A 306 -82.42 55.85 50.16
CA VAL A 306 -83.48 55.67 49.16
C VAL A 306 -84.68 56.54 49.52
N GLN A 307 -85.08 56.52 50.79
CA GLN A 307 -86.17 57.36 51.31
C GLN A 307 -85.86 58.85 51.14
N ALA A 308 -84.65 59.31 51.50
CA ALA A 308 -84.25 60.70 51.31
C ALA A 308 -84.31 61.16 49.85
N ARG A 309 -84.06 60.26 48.88
CA ARG A 309 -84.12 60.58 47.45
C ARG A 309 -85.55 60.57 46.90
N LEU A 310 -86.39 59.63 47.35
CA LEU A 310 -87.83 59.67 47.09
C LEU A 310 -88.43 60.99 47.60
N SER A 311 -88.07 61.37 48.82
CA SER A 311 -88.45 62.64 49.45
C SER A 311 -87.96 63.85 48.64
N ALA A 312 -86.71 63.86 48.17
CA ALA A 312 -86.17 64.91 47.30
C ALA A 312 -86.88 65.05 45.94
N GLN A 313 -87.57 63.99 45.47
CA GLN A 313 -88.40 64.02 44.27
C GLN A 313 -89.89 64.27 44.56
N GLY A 314 -90.24 64.61 45.81
CA GLY A 314 -91.60 64.92 46.23
C GLY A 314 -92.46 63.70 46.57
N VAL A 315 -91.88 62.50 46.60
CA VAL A 315 -92.55 61.26 47.02
C VAL A 315 -92.48 61.15 48.54
N GLN A 316 -93.44 61.75 49.22
CA GLN A 316 -93.53 61.84 50.68
C GLN A 316 -94.91 61.39 51.19
N GLY A 317 -94.95 60.85 52.40
CA GLY A 317 -96.19 60.36 53.04
C GLY A 317 -96.41 58.87 52.82
N THR A 318 -97.68 58.45 52.78
CA THR A 318 -98.05 57.04 52.70
C THR A 318 -97.72 56.44 51.34
N ALA A 319 -96.93 55.36 51.31
CA ALA A 319 -96.59 54.62 50.11
C ALA A 319 -96.99 53.14 50.19
N LEU A 320 -97.36 52.58 49.05
CA LEU A 320 -97.71 51.18 48.84
C LEU A 320 -96.71 50.58 47.85
N ALA A 321 -95.94 49.61 48.31
CA ALA A 321 -94.92 48.97 47.52
C ALA A 321 -95.49 47.73 46.83
N PHE A 322 -95.28 47.60 45.53
CA PHE A 322 -95.68 46.45 44.75
C PHE A 322 -94.49 45.85 44.00
N MET A 323 -94.53 44.54 43.82
CA MET A 323 -93.79 43.91 42.72
C MET A 323 -94.75 43.42 41.66
N ALA A 324 -94.39 43.65 40.41
CA ALA A 324 -95.16 43.23 39.25
C ALA A 324 -94.37 42.19 38.45
N GLY A 325 -94.96 41.04 38.18
CA GLY A 325 -94.26 40.04 37.37
C GLY A 325 -95.16 39.14 36.56
N GLY A 326 -94.61 38.68 35.43
CA GLY A 326 -95.31 37.76 34.53
C GLY A 326 -95.29 36.31 35.02
N ASN A 327 -94.26 35.92 35.76
CA ASN A 327 -94.11 34.57 36.32
C ASN A 327 -93.69 34.65 37.79
N ILE A 328 -94.50 34.06 38.66
CA ILE A 328 -94.33 34.12 40.11
C ILE A 328 -93.87 32.75 40.61
N GLU A 329 -92.70 32.68 41.24
CA GLU A 329 -92.21 31.44 41.84
C GLU A 329 -93.02 31.08 43.11
N ARG A 330 -93.01 29.80 43.47
CA ARG A 330 -93.63 29.31 44.70
C ARG A 330 -93.12 30.09 45.92
N HIS A 331 -94.03 30.40 46.86
CA HIS A 331 -93.76 31.12 48.12
C HIS A 331 -93.49 32.62 48.00
N VAL A 332 -93.53 33.22 46.80
CA VAL A 332 -93.45 34.68 46.68
C VAL A 332 -94.60 35.37 47.40
N ASP A 333 -95.83 34.83 47.31
CA ASP A 333 -97.01 35.37 48.00
C ASP A 333 -96.81 35.42 49.52
N ASP A 334 -96.28 34.33 50.10
CA ASP A 334 -95.98 34.20 51.53
C ASP A 334 -94.98 35.29 51.98
N VAL A 335 -93.94 35.52 51.17
CA VAL A 335 -92.91 36.53 51.48
C VAL A 335 -93.45 37.95 51.30
N CYS A 336 -94.23 38.21 50.24
CA CYS A 336 -94.92 39.48 50.01
C CYS A 336 -95.82 39.84 51.20
N GLN A 337 -96.66 38.91 51.65
CA GLN A 337 -97.53 39.10 52.82
C GLN A 337 -96.73 39.36 54.10
N ARG A 338 -95.65 38.61 54.31
CA ARG A 338 -94.77 38.75 55.49
C ARG A 338 -94.09 40.12 55.54
N LEU A 339 -93.61 40.61 54.39
CA LEU A 339 -92.87 41.87 54.29
C LEU A 339 -93.76 43.09 54.01
N GLY A 340 -95.07 42.87 53.80
CA GLY A 340 -96.02 43.93 53.50
C GLY A 340 -95.87 44.52 52.10
N VAL A 341 -95.26 43.78 51.18
CA VAL A 341 -95.14 44.15 49.76
C VAL A 341 -96.33 43.57 49.02
N GLY A 342 -97.00 44.39 48.22
CA GLY A 342 -98.07 43.95 47.33
C GLY A 342 -97.52 43.18 46.14
N LEU A 343 -98.29 42.23 45.62
CA LEU A 343 -97.92 41.45 44.45
C LEU A 343 -98.97 41.64 43.36
N ILE A 344 -98.52 42.01 42.18
CA ILE A 344 -99.34 42.10 40.98
C ILE A 344 -98.86 41.01 40.02
N ASP A 345 -99.76 40.10 39.68
CA ASP A 345 -99.54 39.09 38.65
C ASP A 345 -100.40 39.40 37.40
N LEU A 346 -100.51 38.43 36.49
CA LEU A 346 -101.30 38.56 35.28
C LEU A 346 -102.82 38.57 35.52
N LEU A 347 -103.28 38.10 36.69
CA LEU A 347 -104.69 37.97 37.06
C LEU A 347 -105.17 39.13 37.93
N GLY A 348 -104.26 39.77 38.68
CA GLY A 348 -104.50 41.01 39.39
C GLY A 348 -103.63 41.20 40.61
N ILE A 349 -104.19 41.86 41.64
CA ILE A 349 -103.50 41.99 42.93
C ILE A 349 -103.65 40.66 43.68
N ALA A 350 -102.59 39.86 43.69
CA ALA A 350 -102.53 38.59 44.42
C ALA A 350 -102.27 38.80 45.92
N VAL A 351 -101.52 39.84 46.28
CA VAL A 351 -101.25 40.23 47.66
C VAL A 351 -101.43 41.74 47.79
N HIS A 352 -102.24 42.17 48.76
CA HIS A 352 -102.37 43.59 49.08
C HIS A 352 -101.17 44.08 49.92
N PRO A 353 -100.63 45.26 49.60
CA PRO A 353 -99.49 45.85 50.32
C PRO A 353 -99.91 46.36 51.70
N ARG A 354 -98.92 46.52 52.59
CA ARG A 354 -99.07 47.31 53.81
C ARG A 354 -98.55 48.73 53.57
N PRO A 355 -99.23 49.77 54.09
CA PRO A 355 -98.74 51.14 54.00
C PRO A 355 -97.37 51.30 54.66
N VAL A 356 -96.44 51.92 53.96
CA VAL A 356 -95.12 52.32 54.44
C VAL A 356 -95.08 53.84 54.47
N MET A 357 -94.68 54.43 55.59
CA MET A 357 -94.49 55.88 55.68
C MET A 357 -93.14 56.27 55.09
N LEU A 358 -93.14 57.20 54.14
CA LEU A 358 -91.94 57.83 53.60
C LEU A 358 -91.77 59.19 54.27
N ASP A 359 -90.62 59.36 54.93
CA ASP A 359 -90.21 60.56 55.66
C ASP A 359 -89.76 61.72 54.75
#